data_AF-A0A2M7T979-F1
#
_entry.id   AF-A0A2M7T979-F1
#
_cell.length_a   1.000
_cell.length_b   1.000
_cell.length_c   1.000
_cell.angle_alpha   90.00
_cell.angle_beta   90.00
_cell.angle_gamma   90.00
#
_symmetry.space_group_name_H-M   'P 1'
#
loop_
_entity.id
_entity.type
_entity.pdbx_description
1 polymer ?
#
loop_
_entity_poly.entity_id
_entity_poly.type
_entity_poly.pdbx_seq_one_letter_code
_entity_poly.pdbx_strand_id
1 'polypeptide(L)'
;MGLFLFKRRLGLKLSAIKLKTEATRGVELSKPGIGVPKNQTVVPGGLKYFSGSISTTVTKHIKPIVAFLAVLVLIAATLAVTQIRDERVKQENQRIKAEQQKAYASGLSAYTNGKFDAAIQRLERAKKLDPADAKTHLNLAQSYEAKGQLNKASDEYRASLKSNPNQPEAHYNLAIIYKSQGNFTKAIQALETTIKLNKNFVTARIALGDLYVEKNDKASAKKQYETVIQMRPFGVDIGAIKQKVETLR
;
A
#
# COMPACT_ATOMS: atom_id res chain seq x y z
N MET A 1 -20.50 6.22 13.47
CA MET A 1 -20.18 5.26 14.54
C MET A 1 -18.71 5.35 14.96
N GLY A 2 -18.22 6.56 15.30
CA GLY A 2 -16.79 6.80 15.63
C GLY A 2 -16.57 7.68 16.85
N LEU A 3 -17.49 8.61 17.13
CA LEU A 3 -17.43 9.48 18.31
C LEU A 3 -17.73 8.74 19.63
N PHE A 4 -18.40 7.58 19.57
CA PHE A 4 -18.81 6.81 20.74
C PHE A 4 -17.71 5.86 21.25
N LEU A 5 -16.79 5.43 20.38
CA LEU A 5 -15.73 4.48 20.75
C LEU A 5 -14.49 5.17 21.35
N PHE A 6 -14.31 6.48 21.14
CA PHE A 6 -13.20 7.22 21.76
C PHE A 6 -13.47 7.56 23.25
N LYS A 7 -14.75 7.67 23.65
CA LYS A 7 -15.13 7.96 25.05
C LYS A 7 -14.77 6.87 26.06
N ARG A 8 -14.50 5.63 25.62
CA ARG A 8 -14.32 4.48 26.52
C ARG A 8 -12.85 4.17 26.88
N ARG A 9 -11.87 4.83 26.25
CA ARG A 9 -10.44 4.44 26.35
C ARG A 9 -9.61 5.25 27.35
N LEU A 10 -10.15 6.28 28.01
CA LEU A 10 -9.36 7.17 28.88
C LEU A 10 -9.65 7.10 30.38
N GLY A 11 -10.56 6.25 30.86
CA GLY A 11 -10.74 5.99 32.30
C GLY A 11 -11.02 7.22 33.19
N LEU A 12 -11.26 8.40 32.63
CA LEU A 12 -11.50 9.63 33.35
C LEU A 12 -13.00 9.74 33.67
N LYS A 13 -13.35 9.53 34.95
CA LYS A 13 -14.65 9.92 35.49
C LYS A 13 -14.73 11.45 35.51
N LEU A 14 -15.40 12.05 34.53
CA LEU A 14 -15.85 13.44 34.66
C LEU A 14 -17.03 13.46 35.65
N SER A 15 -16.75 13.84 36.90
CA SER A 15 -17.77 14.31 37.83
C SER A 15 -18.40 15.58 37.28
N ALA A 16 -19.72 15.54 37.10
CA ALA A 16 -20.51 16.67 36.60
C ALA A 16 -20.36 17.88 37.54
N ILE A 17 -19.76 18.95 37.04
CA ILE A 17 -19.82 20.27 37.70
C ILE A 17 -21.26 20.78 37.51
N LYS A 18 -22.06 20.74 38.59
CA LYS A 18 -23.37 21.39 38.65
C LYS A 18 -23.17 22.91 38.60
N LEU A 19 -23.45 23.52 37.45
CA LEU A 19 -23.73 24.96 37.38
C LEU A 19 -25.11 25.18 38.00
N LYS A 20 -25.15 25.86 39.14
CA LYS A 20 -26.38 26.29 39.81
C LYS A 20 -26.94 27.49 39.04
N THR A 21 -27.87 27.23 38.12
CA THR A 21 -28.72 28.26 37.52
C THR A 21 -29.78 28.65 38.55
N GLU A 22 -29.64 29.84 39.13
CA GLU A 22 -30.66 30.41 40.02
C GLU A 22 -31.86 30.92 39.22
N ALA A 23 -32.99 30.30 39.54
CA ALA A 23 -34.39 30.58 39.28
C ALA A 23 -34.77 31.98 38.74
N THR A 24 -35.38 31.97 37.56
CA THR A 24 -36.39 32.95 37.14
C THR A 24 -37.76 32.26 37.10
N ARG A 25 -38.54 32.36 38.18
CA ARG A 25 -40.02 32.19 38.25
C ARG A 25 -40.49 33.01 39.46
N GLY A 26 -41.61 33.74 39.45
CA GLY A 26 -42.70 33.75 38.49
C GLY A 26 -43.30 35.14 38.30
N VAL A 27 -44.00 35.27 37.16
CA VAL A 27 -44.96 36.32 36.88
C VAL A 27 -46.32 35.72 37.20
N GLU A 28 -46.89 36.07 38.35
CA GLU A 28 -48.31 35.83 38.63
C GLU A 28 -49.13 36.98 38.02
N LEU A 29 -50.13 36.61 37.23
CA LEU A 29 -51.17 37.49 36.72
C LEU A 29 -52.27 37.62 37.77
N SER A 30 -52.50 38.83 38.29
CA SER A 30 -53.79 39.23 38.85
C SER A 30 -54.05 40.71 38.56
N LYS A 31 -55.27 41.03 38.10
CA LYS A 31 -55.73 42.36 37.65
C LYS A 31 -56.24 43.24 38.84
N PRO A 32 -56.95 44.36 38.61
CA PRO A 32 -56.44 45.72 38.70
C PRO A 32 -56.96 46.48 39.94
N GLY A 33 -56.15 47.37 40.51
CA GLY A 33 -56.55 48.17 41.68
C GLY A 33 -55.92 49.56 41.66
N ILE A 34 -56.79 50.56 41.80
CA ILE A 34 -56.59 52.01 41.66
C ILE A 34 -55.73 52.56 42.81
N GLY A 35 -54.83 53.51 42.53
CA GLY A 35 -54.28 54.40 43.56
C GLY A 35 -52.87 54.96 43.27
N VAL A 36 -52.80 56.18 42.74
CA VAL A 36 -51.65 57.10 42.89
C VAL A 36 -52.02 57.99 44.08
N PRO A 37 -51.15 58.27 45.09
CA PRO A 37 -50.17 59.36 44.91
C PRO A 37 -48.85 59.34 45.72
N LYS A 38 -47.89 60.08 45.14
CA LYS A 38 -46.93 61.03 45.73
C LYS A 38 -45.99 60.59 46.88
N ASN A 39 -44.70 60.70 46.53
CA ASN A 39 -43.71 61.57 47.17
C ASN A 39 -43.26 61.21 48.59
N GLN A 40 -42.02 60.71 48.73
CA GLN A 40 -41.07 61.25 49.71
C GLN A 40 -39.64 60.78 49.44
N THR A 41 -38.76 61.77 49.46
CA THR A 41 -37.30 61.73 49.32
C THR A 41 -36.60 61.22 50.59
N VAL A 42 -35.39 60.69 50.36
CA VAL A 42 -34.20 60.60 51.24
C VAL A 42 -34.00 59.32 52.08
N VAL A 43 -33.02 58.50 51.65
CA VAL A 43 -31.92 58.03 52.51
C VAL A 43 -30.63 57.83 51.69
N PRO A 44 -29.44 58.22 52.21
CA PRO A 44 -28.19 58.27 51.46
C PRO A 44 -27.44 56.94 51.55
N GLY A 45 -27.13 56.32 50.42
CA GLY A 45 -26.39 55.05 50.36
C GLY A 45 -25.31 55.12 49.29
N GLY A 46 -24.13 55.61 49.66
CA GLY A 46 -22.96 55.58 48.78
C GLY A 46 -22.65 54.14 48.36
N LEU A 47 -22.77 53.86 47.06
CA LEU A 47 -22.15 52.69 46.46
C LEU A 47 -20.64 52.92 46.49
N LYS A 48 -19.98 52.40 47.52
CA LYS A 48 -18.53 52.19 47.51
C LYS A 48 -18.21 51.27 46.33
N TYR A 49 -17.75 51.84 45.22
CA TYR A 49 -17.01 51.09 44.22
C TYR A 49 -15.82 50.46 44.94
N PHE A 50 -15.84 49.13 45.08
CA PHE A 50 -14.67 48.38 45.52
C PHE A 50 -13.62 48.46 44.39
N SER A 51 -12.86 49.55 44.34
CA SER A 51 -11.62 49.63 43.58
C SER A 51 -10.56 48.85 44.35
N GLY A 52 -10.69 47.52 44.39
CA GLY A 52 -9.64 46.64 44.87
C GLY A 52 -8.50 46.67 43.87
N SER A 53 -7.44 47.43 44.16
CA SER A 53 -6.17 47.34 43.46
C SER A 53 -5.64 45.91 43.64
N ILE A 54 -5.72 45.10 42.59
CA ILE A 54 -5.07 43.79 42.57
C ILE A 54 -3.57 44.07 42.77
N SER A 55 -3.01 43.56 43.87
CA SER A 55 -1.60 43.72 44.21
C SER A 55 -0.71 43.31 43.03
N THR A 56 0.19 44.21 42.62
CA THR A 56 1.11 44.04 41.48
C THR A 56 1.98 42.77 41.61
N THR A 57 2.14 42.24 42.82
CA THR A 57 2.84 40.98 43.11
C THR A 57 2.12 39.75 42.54
N VAL A 58 0.78 39.73 42.57
CA VAL A 58 -0.04 38.58 42.10
C VAL A 58 0.02 38.48 40.56
N THR A 59 0.08 39.62 39.86
CA THR A 59 0.21 39.64 38.40
C THR A 59 1.58 39.16 37.88
N LYS A 60 2.64 39.23 38.69
CA LYS A 60 4.00 38.82 38.28
C LYS A 60 4.14 37.30 38.13
N HIS A 61 3.42 36.54 38.94
CA HIS A 61 3.51 35.07 38.95
C HIS A 61 2.42 34.36 38.12
N ILE A 62 1.29 35.02 37.80
CA ILE A 62 0.21 34.42 37.00
C ILE A 62 0.54 34.37 35.51
N LYS A 63 1.15 35.44 34.96
CA LYS A 63 1.53 35.50 33.53
C LYS A 63 2.40 34.33 33.07
N PRO A 64 3.48 33.93 33.78
CA PRO A 64 4.29 32.78 33.37
C PRO A 64 3.53 31.45 33.48
N ILE A 65 2.60 31.31 34.44
CA ILE A 65 1.76 30.11 34.56
C ILE A 65 0.80 29.99 33.38
N VAL A 66 0.11 31.07 33.02
CA VAL A 66 -0.80 31.10 31.87
C VAL A 66 -0.03 30.85 30.56
N ALA A 67 1.15 31.45 30.41
CA ALA A 67 2.02 31.21 29.25
C ALA A 67 2.46 29.75 29.17
N PHE A 68 2.82 29.12 30.29
CA PHE A 68 3.21 27.71 30.35
C PHE A 68 2.04 26.78 29.98
N LEU A 69 0.84 27.03 30.51
CA LEU A 69 -0.36 26.26 30.16
C LEU A 69 -0.72 26.40 28.67
N ALA A 70 -0.59 27.59 28.10
CA ALA A 70 -0.81 27.81 26.67
C ALA A 70 0.17 26.99 25.81
N VAL A 71 1.45 26.94 26.19
CA VAL A 71 2.47 26.12 25.51
C VAL A 71 2.15 24.62 25.61
N LEU A 72 1.74 24.12 26.78
CA LEU A 72 1.35 22.72 26.93
C LEU A 72 0.14 22.34 26.07
N VAL A 73 -0.86 23.22 25.99
CA VAL A 73 -2.02 23.02 25.11
C VAL A 73 -1.60 22.98 23.65
N LEU A 74 -0.71 23.87 23.22
CA LEU A 74 -0.18 23.88 21.85
C LEU A 74 0.60 22.60 21.52
N ILE A 75 1.43 22.10 22.45
CA ILE A 75 2.16 20.84 22.27
C ILE A 75 1.17 19.68 22.16
N ALA A 76 0.19 19.58 23.06
CA ALA A 76 -0.82 18.52 23.04
C ALA A 76 -1.67 18.56 21.76
N ALA A 77 -2.07 19.76 21.31
CA ALA A 77 -2.81 19.95 20.06
C ALA A 77 -1.97 19.51 18.84
N THR A 78 -0.67 19.86 18.82
CA THR A 78 0.24 19.45 17.75
C THR A 78 0.38 17.92 17.70
N LEU A 79 0.59 17.27 18.84
CA LEU A 79 0.68 15.81 18.94
C LEU A 79 -0.62 15.11 18.52
N ALA A 80 -1.78 15.67 18.86
CA ALA A 80 -3.05 15.12 18.43
C ALA A 80 -3.22 15.22 16.90
N VAL A 81 -2.84 16.35 16.29
CA VAL A 81 -2.90 16.54 14.84
C VAL A 81 -1.95 15.59 14.11
N THR A 82 -0.73 15.37 14.63
CA THR A 82 0.21 14.41 14.03
C THR A 82 -0.29 12.98 14.14
N GLN A 83 -0.78 12.54 15.30
CA GLN A 83 -1.36 11.20 15.47
C GLN A 83 -2.53 10.93 14.51
N ILE A 84 -3.44 11.90 14.36
CA ILE A 84 -4.55 11.79 13.42
C ILE A 84 -4.02 11.69 11.98
N ARG A 85 -3.00 12.47 11.63
CA ARG A 85 -2.37 12.42 10.30
C ARG A 85 -1.76 11.04 10.05
N ASP A 86 -1.00 10.51 11.00
CA ASP A 86 -0.33 9.22 10.88
C ASP A 86 -1.32 8.07 10.72
N GLU A 87 -2.41 8.04 11.52
CA GLU A 87 -3.48 7.05 11.37
C GLU A 87 -4.21 7.17 10.03
N ARG A 88 -4.42 8.40 9.51
CA ARG A 88 -5.01 8.60 8.18
C ARG A 88 -4.10 8.09 7.06
N VAL A 89 -2.80 8.38 7.12
CA VAL A 89 -1.82 7.87 6.15
C VAL A 89 -1.78 6.35 6.20
N LYS A 90 -1.79 5.76 7.40
CA LYS A 90 -1.82 4.31 7.58
C LYS A 90 -3.08 3.68 6.97
N GLN A 91 -4.25 4.26 7.22
CA GLN A 91 -5.51 3.81 6.62
C GLN A 91 -5.51 3.96 5.10
N GLU A 92 -4.96 5.05 4.57
CA GLU A 92 -4.88 5.27 3.13
C GLU A 92 -3.92 4.27 2.46
N ASN A 93 -2.75 4.03 3.05
CA ASN A 93 -1.82 3.01 2.57
C ASN A 93 -2.45 1.61 2.59
N GLN A 94 -3.27 1.30 3.60
CA GLN A 94 -4.04 0.04 3.63
C GLN A 94 -5.07 -0.02 2.51
N ARG A 95 -5.75 1.09 2.20
CA ARG A 95 -6.71 1.16 1.08
C ARG A 95 -6.02 0.99 -0.27
N ILE A 96 -4.91 1.70 -0.50
CA ILE A 96 -4.10 1.58 -1.72
C ILE A 96 -3.63 0.12 -1.90
N LYS A 97 -3.13 -0.51 -0.84
CA LYS A 97 -2.72 -1.91 -0.87
C LYS A 97 -3.89 -2.86 -1.17
N ALA A 98 -5.05 -2.63 -0.56
CA ALA A 98 -6.25 -3.43 -0.85
C ALA A 98 -6.73 -3.25 -2.30
N GLU A 99 -6.68 -2.02 -2.82
CA GLU A 99 -7.03 -1.72 -4.20
C GLU A 99 -6.05 -2.35 -5.19
N GLN A 100 -4.75 -2.29 -4.90
CA GLN A 100 -3.69 -2.93 -5.68
C GLN A 100 -3.92 -4.43 -5.76
N GLN A 101 -4.17 -5.08 -4.61
CA GLN A 101 -4.45 -6.51 -4.55
C GLN A 101 -5.73 -6.88 -5.34
N LYS A 102 -6.77 -6.05 -5.25
CA LYS A 102 -8.02 -6.25 -6.01
C LYS A 102 -7.78 -6.11 -7.52
N ALA A 103 -7.04 -5.09 -7.94
CA ALA A 103 -6.69 -4.88 -9.34
C ALA A 103 -5.84 -6.05 -9.88
N TYR A 104 -4.84 -6.49 -9.12
CA TYR A 104 -4.01 -7.64 -9.44
C TYR A 104 -4.84 -8.93 -9.60
N ALA A 105 -5.67 -9.26 -8.60
CA ALA A 105 -6.50 -10.47 -8.64
C ALA A 105 -7.49 -10.45 -9.83
N SER A 106 -8.07 -9.28 -10.11
CA SER A 106 -8.99 -9.12 -11.23
C SER A 106 -8.28 -9.16 -12.60
N GLY A 107 -7.01 -8.74 -12.66
CA GLY A 107 -6.14 -8.89 -13.82
C GLY A 107 -5.74 -10.35 -14.07
N LEU A 108 -5.34 -11.06 -13.02
CA LEU A 108 -5.02 -12.49 -13.08
C LEU A 108 -6.24 -13.31 -13.53
N SER A 109 -7.43 -13.02 -12.99
CA SER A 109 -8.67 -13.66 -13.43
C SER A 109 -8.99 -13.39 -14.91
N ALA A 110 -8.72 -12.18 -15.41
CA ALA A 110 -8.89 -11.89 -16.84
C ALA A 110 -7.89 -12.68 -17.69
N TYR A 111 -6.63 -12.80 -17.24
CA TYR A 111 -5.59 -13.58 -17.91
C TYR A 111 -5.97 -15.06 -18.02
N THR A 112 -6.41 -15.68 -16.92
CA THR A 112 -6.82 -17.10 -16.92
C THR A 112 -8.03 -17.37 -17.82
N ASN A 113 -8.86 -16.35 -18.06
CA ASN A 113 -10.01 -16.41 -18.98
C ASN A 113 -9.64 -16.05 -20.43
N GLY A 114 -8.35 -15.90 -20.76
CA GLY A 114 -7.87 -15.52 -22.10
C GLY A 114 -8.18 -14.07 -22.50
N LYS A 115 -8.71 -13.25 -21.59
CA LYS A 115 -9.06 -11.84 -21.84
C LYS A 115 -7.85 -10.94 -21.64
N PHE A 116 -6.83 -11.10 -22.48
CA PHE A 116 -5.51 -10.49 -22.27
C PHE A 116 -5.53 -8.95 -22.27
N ASP A 117 -6.34 -8.30 -23.09
CA ASP A 117 -6.45 -6.83 -23.08
C ASP A 117 -7.03 -6.31 -21.74
N ALA A 118 -8.02 -7.02 -21.19
CA ALA A 118 -8.57 -6.69 -19.87
C ALA A 118 -7.58 -7.02 -18.73
N ALA A 119 -6.80 -8.10 -18.89
CA ALA A 119 -5.73 -8.44 -17.95
C ALA A 119 -4.68 -7.32 -17.88
N ILE A 120 -4.17 -6.88 -19.04
CA ILE A 120 -3.23 -5.77 -19.16
C ILE A 120 -3.79 -4.51 -18.49
N GLN A 121 -5.02 -4.11 -18.82
CA GLN A 121 -5.63 -2.91 -18.25
C GLN A 121 -5.66 -2.94 -16.70
N ARG A 122 -6.04 -4.08 -16.12
CA ARG A 122 -6.17 -4.22 -14.67
C ARG A 122 -4.83 -4.37 -13.97
N LEU A 123 -3.88 -5.07 -14.58
CA LEU A 123 -2.53 -5.20 -14.03
C LEU A 123 -1.75 -3.89 -14.15
N GLU A 124 -1.95 -3.07 -15.19
CA GLU A 124 -1.39 -1.71 -15.26
C GLU A 124 -1.94 -0.82 -14.13
N ARG A 125 -3.21 -1.00 -13.74
CA ARG A 125 -3.75 -0.33 -12.54
C ARG A 125 -3.05 -0.81 -11.27
N ALA A 126 -2.81 -2.12 -11.12
CA ALA A 126 -2.07 -2.66 -9.99
C ALA A 126 -0.63 -2.10 -9.93
N LYS A 127 0.04 -2.03 -11.08
CA LYS A 127 1.39 -1.46 -11.23
C LYS A 127 1.44 0.03 -10.89
N LYS A 128 0.41 0.81 -11.21
CA LYS A 128 0.33 2.22 -10.79
C LYS A 128 0.25 2.38 -9.27
N LEU A 129 -0.37 1.43 -8.58
CA LEU A 129 -0.55 1.46 -7.12
C LEU A 129 0.67 0.88 -6.38
N ASP A 130 1.36 -0.10 -6.97
CA ASP A 130 2.65 -0.61 -6.50
C ASP A 130 3.59 -0.86 -7.70
N PRO A 131 4.43 0.14 -8.07
CA PRO A 131 5.35 0.03 -9.21
C PRO A 131 6.52 -0.92 -9.00
N ALA A 132 6.69 -1.49 -7.81
CA ALA A 132 7.79 -2.40 -7.50
C ALA A 132 7.33 -3.86 -7.40
N ASP A 133 6.03 -4.14 -7.49
CA ASP A 133 5.50 -5.50 -7.33
C ASP A 133 5.94 -6.43 -8.48
N ALA A 134 6.88 -7.30 -8.17
CA ALA A 134 7.43 -8.26 -9.12
C ALA A 134 6.35 -9.16 -9.75
N LYS A 135 5.30 -9.51 -8.99
CA LYS A 135 4.22 -10.39 -9.48
C LYS A 135 3.36 -9.69 -10.52
N THR A 136 3.02 -8.43 -10.28
CA THR A 136 2.28 -7.62 -11.26
C THR A 136 3.06 -7.50 -12.57
N HIS A 137 4.36 -7.18 -12.50
CA HIS A 137 5.22 -7.14 -13.68
C HIS A 137 5.31 -8.48 -14.41
N LEU A 138 5.43 -9.60 -13.69
CA LEU A 138 5.47 -10.94 -14.28
C LEU A 138 4.19 -11.26 -15.07
N ASN A 139 3.03 -11.01 -14.49
CA ASN A 139 1.74 -11.29 -15.14
C ASN A 139 1.44 -10.30 -16.28
N LEU A 140 1.91 -9.05 -16.19
CA LEU A 140 1.86 -8.11 -17.31
C LEU A 140 2.67 -8.62 -18.48
N ALA A 141 3.90 -9.08 -18.21
CA ALA A 141 4.78 -9.63 -19.22
C ALA A 141 4.14 -10.82 -19.95
N GLN A 142 3.59 -11.78 -19.20
CA GLN A 142 2.86 -12.93 -19.75
C GLN A 142 1.63 -12.51 -20.57
N SER A 143 0.89 -11.48 -20.11
CA SER A 143 -0.28 -10.97 -20.85
C SER A 143 0.13 -10.28 -22.16
N TYR A 144 1.23 -9.52 -22.17
CA TYR A 144 1.78 -8.93 -23.38
C TYR A 144 2.33 -9.99 -24.34
N GLU A 145 2.99 -11.03 -23.81
CA GLU A 145 3.49 -12.16 -24.58
C GLU A 145 2.35 -12.91 -25.29
N ALA A 146 1.25 -13.21 -24.57
CA ALA A 146 0.06 -13.81 -25.16
C ALA A 146 -0.58 -12.96 -26.27
N LYS A 147 -0.31 -11.65 -26.29
CA LYS A 147 -0.73 -10.71 -27.33
C LYS A 147 0.30 -10.52 -28.45
N GLY A 148 1.43 -11.22 -28.40
CA GLY A 148 2.55 -11.04 -29.34
C GLY A 148 3.32 -9.73 -29.15
N GLN A 149 3.08 -8.97 -28.08
CA GLN A 149 3.76 -7.70 -27.80
C GLN A 149 5.11 -7.95 -27.09
N LEU A 150 6.02 -8.66 -27.77
CA LEU A 150 7.25 -9.20 -27.17
C LEU A 150 8.19 -8.14 -26.57
N ASN A 151 8.25 -6.95 -27.15
CA ASN A 151 9.08 -5.86 -26.60
C ASN A 151 8.57 -5.40 -25.22
N LYS A 152 7.26 -5.19 -25.10
CA LYS A 152 6.65 -4.84 -23.80
C LYS A 152 6.76 -5.98 -22.81
N ALA A 153 6.56 -7.22 -23.26
CA ALA A 153 6.77 -8.39 -22.41
C ALA A 153 8.20 -8.44 -21.85
N SER A 154 9.20 -8.18 -22.70
CA SER A 154 10.61 -8.14 -22.30
C SER A 154 10.89 -7.05 -21.25
N ASP A 155 10.33 -5.85 -21.41
CA ASP A 155 10.44 -4.76 -20.44
C ASP A 155 9.85 -5.14 -19.08
N GLU A 156 8.65 -5.72 -19.08
CA GLU A 156 7.95 -6.12 -17.86
C GLU A 156 8.63 -7.31 -17.17
N TYR A 157 9.16 -8.30 -17.90
CA TYR A 157 9.97 -9.36 -17.29
C TYR A 157 11.24 -8.80 -16.64
N ARG A 158 11.93 -7.85 -17.29
CA ARG A 158 13.10 -7.19 -16.69
C ARG A 158 12.74 -6.41 -15.44
N ALA A 159 11.61 -5.70 -15.45
CA ALA A 159 11.12 -4.99 -14.27
C ALA A 159 10.80 -5.96 -13.11
N SER A 160 10.14 -7.09 -13.42
CA SER A 160 9.89 -8.15 -12.44
C SER A 160 11.19 -8.68 -11.82
N LEU A 161 12.20 -8.97 -12.65
CA LEU A 161 13.50 -9.49 -12.22
C LEU A 161 14.33 -8.47 -11.44
N LYS A 162 14.14 -7.17 -11.69
CA LYS A 162 14.76 -6.10 -10.90
C LYS A 162 14.27 -6.12 -9.45
N SER A 163 12.99 -6.39 -9.23
CA SER A 163 12.38 -6.48 -7.90
C SER A 163 12.58 -7.84 -7.24
N ASN A 164 12.49 -8.93 -8.01
CA ASN A 164 12.73 -10.29 -7.53
C ASN A 164 13.55 -11.08 -8.56
N PRO A 165 14.88 -11.21 -8.37
CA PRO A 165 15.77 -11.87 -9.33
C PRO A 165 15.63 -13.40 -9.35
N ASN A 166 14.99 -14.00 -8.35
CA ASN A 166 14.92 -15.46 -8.16
C ASN A 166 13.64 -16.05 -8.76
N GLN A 167 13.33 -15.71 -10.02
CA GLN A 167 12.15 -16.17 -10.74
C GLN A 167 12.56 -16.94 -12.00
N PRO A 168 12.72 -18.27 -11.93
CA PRO A 168 13.21 -19.05 -13.06
C PRO A 168 12.30 -18.94 -14.30
N GLU A 169 10.98 -18.84 -14.13
CA GLU A 169 10.02 -18.68 -15.23
C GLU A 169 10.23 -17.36 -15.99
N ALA A 170 10.54 -16.28 -15.28
CA ALA A 170 10.81 -14.97 -15.90
C ALA A 170 12.10 -14.99 -16.73
N HIS A 171 13.16 -15.64 -16.21
CA HIS A 171 14.41 -15.84 -16.96
C HIS A 171 14.18 -16.71 -18.19
N TYR A 172 13.42 -17.80 -18.07
CA TYR A 172 13.09 -18.68 -19.19
C TYR A 172 12.34 -17.92 -20.29
N ASN A 173 11.27 -17.20 -19.96
CA ASN A 173 10.47 -16.49 -20.95
C ASN A 173 11.27 -15.36 -21.63
N LEU A 174 12.12 -14.64 -20.88
CA LEU A 174 13.07 -13.70 -21.49
C LEU A 174 14.04 -14.38 -22.44
N ALA A 175 14.51 -15.59 -22.12
CA ALA A 175 15.40 -16.32 -23.01
C ALA A 175 14.71 -16.67 -24.34
N ILE A 176 13.44 -17.09 -24.30
CA ILE A 176 12.65 -17.37 -25.49
C ILE A 176 12.47 -16.10 -26.33
N ILE A 177 12.18 -14.97 -25.69
CA ILE A 177 12.09 -13.67 -26.39
C ILE A 177 13.45 -13.31 -27.01
N TYR A 178 14.56 -13.40 -26.27
CA TYR A 178 15.89 -13.12 -26.80
C TYR A 178 16.26 -14.04 -27.96
N LYS A 179 15.91 -15.33 -27.90
CA LYS A 179 16.08 -16.27 -29.01
C LYS A 179 15.30 -15.80 -30.24
N SER A 180 14.03 -15.44 -30.08
CA SER A 180 13.19 -14.95 -31.20
C SER A 180 13.74 -13.66 -31.84
N GLN A 181 14.49 -12.86 -31.08
CA GLN A 181 15.17 -11.65 -31.54
C GLN A 181 16.57 -11.93 -32.11
N GLY A 182 17.00 -13.20 -32.20
CA GLY A 182 18.35 -13.59 -32.64
C GLY A 182 19.46 -13.28 -31.62
N ASN A 183 19.13 -12.84 -30.41
CA ASN A 183 20.10 -12.56 -29.36
C ASN A 183 20.47 -13.84 -28.59
N PHE A 184 21.15 -14.75 -29.27
CA PHE A 184 21.49 -16.07 -28.75
C PHE A 184 22.35 -16.01 -27.48
N THR A 185 23.26 -15.04 -27.37
CA THR A 185 24.10 -14.89 -26.18
C THR A 185 23.28 -14.59 -24.93
N LYS A 186 22.34 -13.64 -25.00
CA LYS A 186 21.46 -13.33 -23.86
C LYS A 186 20.49 -14.48 -23.57
N ALA A 187 20.00 -15.16 -24.61
CA ALA A 187 19.14 -16.32 -24.44
C ALA A 187 19.84 -17.46 -23.67
N ILE A 188 21.09 -17.79 -24.03
CA ILE A 188 21.90 -18.79 -23.32
C ILE A 188 22.07 -18.39 -21.85
N GLN A 189 22.50 -17.17 -21.56
CA GLN A 189 22.71 -16.68 -20.19
C GLN A 189 21.43 -16.77 -19.33
N ALA A 190 20.28 -16.44 -19.91
CA ALA A 190 19.01 -16.51 -19.23
C ALA A 190 18.55 -17.96 -18.98
N LEU A 191 18.79 -18.88 -19.93
CA LEU A 191 18.53 -20.32 -19.73
C LEU A 191 19.45 -20.94 -18.68
N GLU A 192 20.74 -20.60 -18.69
CA GLU A 192 21.69 -21.04 -17.67
C GLU A 192 21.26 -20.56 -16.27
N THR A 193 20.81 -19.31 -16.17
CA THR A 193 20.28 -18.75 -14.92
C THR A 193 19.01 -19.48 -14.48
N THR A 194 18.11 -19.78 -15.42
CA THR A 194 16.89 -20.58 -15.17
C THR A 194 17.24 -21.93 -14.55
N ILE A 195 18.19 -22.65 -15.16
CA ILE A 195 18.65 -23.98 -14.72
C ILE A 195 19.37 -23.90 -13.38
N LYS A 196 20.12 -22.82 -13.12
CA LYS A 196 20.77 -22.58 -11.83
C LYS A 196 19.75 -22.39 -10.71
N LEU A 197 18.69 -21.62 -10.96
CA LEU A 197 17.62 -21.35 -10.00
C LEU A 197 16.70 -22.56 -9.79
N ASN A 198 16.39 -23.29 -10.87
CA ASN A 198 15.59 -24.51 -10.82
C ASN A 198 16.24 -25.61 -11.67
N LYS A 199 16.98 -26.51 -11.01
CA LYS A 199 17.69 -27.63 -11.65
C LYS A 199 16.75 -28.61 -12.37
N ASN A 200 15.48 -28.64 -11.97
CA ASN A 200 14.42 -29.51 -12.52
C ASN A 200 13.62 -28.84 -13.64
N PHE A 201 14.00 -27.63 -14.08
CA PHE A 201 13.37 -26.97 -15.23
C PHE A 201 13.84 -27.61 -16.54
N VAL A 202 13.34 -28.80 -16.83
CA VAL A 202 13.76 -29.62 -17.97
C VAL A 202 13.56 -28.92 -19.30
N THR A 203 12.44 -28.20 -19.46
CA THR A 203 12.16 -27.43 -20.68
C THR A 203 13.25 -26.39 -20.96
N ALA A 204 13.82 -25.77 -19.93
CA ALA A 204 14.93 -24.84 -20.09
C ALA A 204 16.23 -25.55 -20.54
N ARG A 205 16.49 -26.77 -20.04
CA ARG A 205 17.62 -27.60 -20.50
C ARG A 205 17.48 -28.01 -21.96
N ILE A 206 16.28 -28.45 -22.37
CA ILE A 206 15.99 -28.80 -23.76
C ILE A 206 16.18 -27.57 -24.65
N ALA A 207 15.60 -26.43 -24.28
CA ALA A 207 15.74 -25.17 -25.02
C ALA A 207 17.21 -24.73 -25.13
N LEU A 208 18.02 -24.93 -24.08
CA LEU A 208 19.45 -24.62 -24.11
C LEU A 208 20.20 -25.56 -25.05
N GLY A 209 19.86 -26.85 -25.04
CA GLY A 209 20.39 -27.82 -26.01
C GLY A 209 20.06 -27.41 -27.45
N ASP A 210 18.81 -27.07 -27.73
CA ASP A 210 18.36 -26.63 -29.07
C ASP A 210 19.12 -25.38 -29.53
N LEU A 211 19.34 -24.44 -28.61
CA LEU A 211 20.08 -23.23 -28.88
C LEU A 211 21.56 -23.48 -29.21
N TYR A 212 22.19 -24.44 -28.55
CA TYR A 212 23.55 -24.86 -28.90
C TYR A 212 23.63 -25.56 -30.26
N VAL A 213 22.60 -26.33 -30.66
CA VAL A 213 22.51 -26.89 -32.01
C VAL A 213 22.45 -25.78 -33.05
N GLU A 214 21.61 -24.76 -32.85
CA GLU A 214 21.52 -23.59 -33.74
C GLU A 214 22.86 -22.84 -33.87
N LYS A 215 23.66 -22.84 -32.79
CA LYS A 215 25.02 -22.27 -32.78
C LYS A 215 26.11 -23.22 -33.31
N ASN A 216 25.74 -24.42 -33.77
CA ASN A 216 26.66 -25.47 -34.18
C ASN A 216 27.63 -25.96 -33.07
N ASP A 217 27.30 -25.73 -31.80
CA ASP A 217 28.02 -26.27 -30.65
C ASP A 217 27.41 -27.62 -30.25
N LYS A 218 27.73 -28.64 -31.05
CA LYS A 218 27.21 -30.01 -30.87
C LYS A 218 27.59 -30.59 -29.50
N ALA A 219 28.77 -30.26 -28.98
CA ALA A 219 29.27 -30.79 -27.71
C ALA A 219 28.43 -30.29 -26.53
N SER A 220 28.19 -28.98 -26.46
CA SER A 220 27.34 -28.39 -25.43
C SER A 220 25.89 -28.84 -25.55
N ALA A 221 25.36 -28.93 -26.77
CA ALA A 221 24.00 -29.44 -27.02
C ALA A 221 23.81 -30.86 -26.48
N LYS A 222 24.72 -31.77 -26.85
CA LYS A 222 24.71 -33.17 -26.43
C LYS A 222 24.73 -33.29 -24.90
N LYS A 223 25.59 -32.53 -24.23
CA LYS A 223 25.66 -32.49 -22.75
C LYS A 223 24.32 -32.15 -22.10
N GLN A 224 23.58 -31.17 -22.65
CA GLN A 224 22.27 -30.81 -22.09
C GLN A 224 21.24 -31.93 -22.28
N TYR A 225 21.19 -32.53 -23.48
CA TYR A 225 20.26 -33.63 -23.76
C TYR A 225 20.55 -34.89 -22.96
N GLU A 226 21.82 -35.27 -22.80
CA GLU A 226 22.22 -36.40 -21.96
C GLU A 226 21.82 -36.18 -20.50
N THR A 227 21.93 -34.95 -20.00
CA THR A 227 21.44 -34.58 -18.66
C THR A 227 19.92 -34.80 -18.55
N VAL A 228 19.15 -34.39 -19.57
CA VAL A 228 17.69 -34.61 -19.59
C VAL A 228 17.35 -36.10 -19.60
N ILE A 229 18.08 -36.92 -20.37
CA ILE A 229 17.91 -38.38 -20.41
C ILE A 229 18.19 -39.00 -19.03
N GLN A 230 19.24 -38.55 -18.35
CA GLN A 230 19.61 -39.02 -17.00
C GLN A 230 18.56 -38.65 -15.96
N MET A 231 17.97 -37.44 -16.05
CA MET A 231 16.95 -36.97 -15.12
C MET A 231 15.64 -37.78 -15.18
N ARG A 232 15.36 -38.45 -16.31
CA ARG A 232 14.09 -39.17 -16.58
C ARG A 232 12.82 -38.42 -16.15
N PRO A 233 12.62 -37.17 -16.61
CA PRO A 233 11.48 -36.37 -16.21
C PRO A 233 10.16 -36.89 -16.79
N PHE A 234 9.10 -36.78 -15.99
CA PHE A 234 7.74 -37.13 -16.41
C PHE A 234 7.25 -36.17 -17.50
N GLY A 235 6.54 -36.70 -18.50
CA GLY A 235 5.94 -35.91 -19.59
C GLY A 235 6.88 -35.47 -20.71
N VAL A 236 8.15 -35.91 -20.68
CA VAL A 236 9.12 -35.65 -21.76
C VAL A 236 9.38 -36.92 -22.54
N ASP A 237 9.32 -36.83 -23.87
CA ASP A 237 9.67 -37.94 -24.76
C ASP A 237 11.20 -38.13 -24.80
N ILE A 238 11.69 -39.06 -23.97
CA ILE A 238 13.11 -39.41 -23.90
C ILE A 238 13.60 -40.06 -25.20
N GLY A 239 12.72 -40.72 -25.97
CA GLY A 239 13.05 -41.29 -27.28
C GLY A 239 13.44 -40.18 -28.27
N ALA A 240 12.64 -39.13 -28.35
CA ALA A 240 12.94 -37.96 -29.16
C ALA A 240 14.26 -37.27 -28.74
N ILE A 241 14.52 -37.15 -27.43
CA ILE A 241 15.78 -36.56 -26.94
C ILE A 241 17.00 -37.44 -27.29
N LYS A 242 16.88 -38.77 -27.23
CA LYS A 242 17.94 -39.69 -27.68
C LYS A 242 18.23 -39.54 -29.17
N GLN A 243 17.19 -39.43 -30.00
CA GLN A 243 17.36 -39.19 -31.43
C GLN A 243 18.11 -37.88 -31.68
N LYS A 244 17.79 -36.80 -30.95
CA LYS A 244 18.57 -35.55 -31.02
C LYS A 244 20.05 -35.79 -30.72
N VAL A 245 20.39 -36.54 -29.68
CA VAL A 245 21.79 -36.88 -29.36
C VAL A 245 22.49 -37.67 -30.48
N GLU A 246 21.80 -38.61 -31.12
CA GLU A 246 22.35 -39.41 -32.22
C GLU A 246 22.64 -38.58 -33.47
N THR A 247 21.77 -37.61 -33.79
CA THR A 247 21.97 -36.71 -34.94
C THR A 247 23.12 -35.72 -34.75
N LEU A 248 23.58 -35.50 -33.50
CA LEU A 248 24.70 -34.62 -33.17
C LEU A 248 26.08 -35.31 -33.26
N ARG A 249 26.13 -36.51 -33.82
CA ARG A 249 27.40 -37.21 -34.13
C ARG A 249 28.17 -36.51 -35.25
#